data_AF-A0AAJ1BR65-F1
#
_entry.id   AF-A0AAJ1BR65-F1
#
_cell.length_a   1.000
_cell.length_b   1.000
_cell.length_c   1.000
_cell.angle_alpha   90.00
_cell.angle_beta   90.00
_cell.angle_gamma   90.00
#
_symmetry.space_group_name_H-M   'P 1'
#
loop_
_entity.id
_entity.type
_entity.pdbx_description
1 polymer ?
#
loop_
_entity_poly.entity_id
_entity_poly.type
_entity_poly.pdbx_seq_one_letter_code
_entity_poly.pdbx_strand_id
1 'polypeptide(L)'
;ARWFESEDGGVFTTLRAEEFTVIDKECYTNWLVETAEATLRRIDAHSASLESELTPVALEAAGVPSDLVDGLILARGHYGEFDPENYRVGVLQALSMAIGRTSIMEEPEPAAPAPTLDEAASHAQGGPPTPSEPLGDALALVIETIRSQDAGEGVEYGNIIEALVKTGHSRESAEDALEDARTQGEVMEPRFGFFQLVPE
;
A
#
# COMPACT_ATOMS: atom_id res chain seq x y z
N ALA A 1 -3.97 1.58 1.89
CA ALA A 1 -2.50 1.53 1.96
C ALA A 1 -2.05 1.96 3.35
N ARG A 2 -1.13 1.23 3.99
CA ARG A 2 -0.47 1.65 5.25
C ARG A 2 0.92 2.17 4.89
N TRP A 3 1.36 3.24 5.55
CA TRP A 3 2.73 3.74 5.43
C TRP A 3 3.42 3.58 6.78
N PHE A 4 4.63 3.04 6.77
CA PHE A 4 5.49 2.90 7.94
C PHE A 4 6.86 3.49 7.60
N GLU A 5 7.37 4.35 8.48
CA GLU A 5 8.70 4.94 8.36
C GLU A 5 9.62 4.22 9.36
N SER A 6 10.69 3.60 8.87
CA SER A 6 11.69 2.97 9.74
C SER A 6 12.55 4.02 10.44
N GLU A 7 13.21 3.64 11.53
CA GLU A 7 14.16 4.52 12.24
C GLU A 7 15.32 5.00 11.34
N ASP A 8 15.60 4.25 10.26
CA ASP A 8 16.60 4.59 9.24
C ASP A 8 16.06 5.54 8.14
N GLY A 9 14.81 6.02 8.25
CA GLY A 9 14.17 6.92 7.29
C GLY A 9 13.64 6.24 6.02
N GLY A 10 13.52 4.90 6.04
CA GLY A 10 12.92 4.15 4.94
C GLY A 10 11.39 4.18 5.02
N VAL A 11 10.74 4.68 3.97
CA VAL A 11 9.26 4.68 3.89
C VAL A 11 8.80 3.42 3.16
N PHE A 12 8.11 2.54 3.88
CA PHE A 12 7.51 1.33 3.34
C PHE A 12 6.00 1.53 3.18
N THR A 13 5.50 1.30 1.97
CA THR A 13 4.07 1.35 1.67
C THR A 13 3.54 -0.07 1.49
N THR A 14 2.68 -0.51 2.39
CA THR A 14 1.99 -1.79 2.27
C THR A 14 0.67 -1.58 1.52
N LEU A 15 0.53 -2.29 0.40
CA LEU A 15 -0.67 -2.26 -0.44
C LEU A 15 -1.32 -3.66 -0.39
N ARG A 16 -2.54 -3.72 0.16
CA ARG A 16 -3.39 -4.90 0.09
C ARG A 16 -4.29 -4.75 -1.12
N ALA A 17 -4.20 -5.68 -2.07
CA ALA A 17 -5.11 -5.74 -3.19
C ALA A 17 -6.40 -6.45 -2.73
N GLU A 18 -7.54 -5.78 -2.88
CA GLU A 18 -8.84 -6.30 -2.44
C GLU A 18 -9.48 -7.21 -3.50
N GLU A 19 -9.31 -6.89 -4.78
CA GLU A 19 -9.88 -7.65 -5.90
C GLU A 19 -8.95 -7.59 -7.12
N PHE A 20 -8.97 -8.66 -7.91
CA PHE A 20 -8.26 -8.75 -9.19
C PHE A 20 -9.25 -9.08 -10.30
N THR A 21 -9.08 -8.45 -11.46
CA THR A 21 -9.84 -8.76 -12.66
C THR A 21 -8.91 -8.90 -13.85
N VAL A 22 -9.19 -9.88 -14.71
CA VAL A 22 -8.45 -10.08 -15.95
C VAL A 22 -9.08 -9.20 -17.02
N ILE A 23 -8.28 -8.31 -17.60
CA ILE A 23 -8.68 -7.44 -18.70
C ILE A 23 -8.01 -7.85 -20.01
N ASP A 24 -8.63 -7.49 -21.13
CA ASP A 24 -8.00 -7.65 -22.43
C ASP A 24 -7.03 -6.50 -22.76
N LYS A 25 -6.27 -6.68 -23.84
CA LYS A 25 -5.28 -5.71 -24.29
C LYS A 25 -5.90 -4.37 -24.70
N GLU A 26 -7.11 -4.40 -25.25
CA GLU A 26 -7.79 -3.18 -25.72
C GLU A 26 -8.17 -2.31 -24.52
N CYS A 27 -8.79 -2.90 -23.50
CA CYS A 27 -9.12 -2.27 -22.24
C CYS A 27 -7.87 -1.69 -21.55
N TYR A 28 -6.80 -2.48 -21.45
CA TYR A 28 -5.52 -2.01 -20.89
C TYR A 28 -4.98 -0.79 -21.64
N THR A 29 -5.01 -0.82 -22.98
CA THR A 29 -4.52 0.27 -23.82
C THR A 29 -5.35 1.53 -23.63
N ASN A 30 -6.68 1.40 -23.58
CA ASN A 30 -7.60 2.53 -23.35
C ASN A 30 -7.33 3.18 -21.99
N TRP A 31 -7.21 2.39 -20.92
CA TRP A 31 -6.90 2.91 -19.58
C TRP A 31 -5.55 3.62 -19.55
N LEU A 32 -4.56 3.09 -20.25
CA LEU A 32 -3.23 3.70 -20.32
C LEU A 32 -3.29 5.06 -21.04
N VAL A 33 -4.05 5.16 -22.14
CA VAL A 33 -4.24 6.42 -22.88
C VAL A 33 -5.02 7.43 -22.06
N GLU A 34 -6.13 7.03 -21.43
CA GLU A 34 -6.93 7.88 -20.55
C GLU A 34 -6.10 8.41 -19.38
N THR A 35 -5.28 7.55 -18.77
CA THR A 35 -4.38 7.93 -17.67
C THR A 35 -3.32 8.92 -18.15
N ALA A 36 -2.74 8.70 -19.34
CA ALA A 36 -1.77 9.62 -19.95
C ALA A 36 -2.40 11.00 -20.20
N GLU A 37 -3.58 11.06 -20.81
CA GLU A 37 -4.32 12.29 -21.05
C GLU A 37 -4.64 13.02 -19.75
N ALA A 38 -5.17 12.31 -18.76
CA ALA A 38 -5.52 12.90 -17.47
C ALA A 38 -4.29 13.39 -16.68
N THR A 39 -3.14 12.73 -16.84
CA THR A 39 -1.86 13.16 -16.24
C THR A 39 -1.39 14.46 -16.88
N LEU A 40 -1.36 14.53 -18.23
CA LEU A 40 -0.98 15.74 -18.96
C LEU A 40 -1.90 16.91 -18.64
N ARG A 41 -3.22 16.69 -18.58
CA ARG A 41 -4.21 17.71 -18.17
C ARG A 41 -3.87 18.34 -16.83
N ARG A 42 -3.43 17.55 -15.85
CA ARG A 42 -3.05 18.05 -14.51
C ARG A 42 -1.71 18.79 -14.52
N ILE A 43 -0.75 18.31 -15.31
CA ILE A 43 0.55 18.99 -15.50
C ILE A 43 0.33 20.35 -16.14
N ASP A 44 -0.49 20.43 -17.19
CA ASP A 44 -0.80 21.68 -17.89
C ASP A 44 -1.53 22.67 -16.97
N ALA A 45 -2.50 22.20 -16.19
CA ALA A 45 -3.19 23.00 -15.18
C ALA A 45 -2.23 23.52 -14.10
N HIS A 46 -1.30 22.68 -13.63
CA HIS A 46 -0.28 23.09 -12.68
C HIS A 46 0.64 24.16 -13.29
N SER A 47 1.15 23.96 -14.51
CA SER A 47 1.99 24.93 -15.20
C SER A 47 1.28 26.27 -15.42
N ALA A 48 0.01 26.26 -15.83
CA ALA A 48 -0.81 27.47 -15.98
C ALA A 48 -0.98 28.25 -14.67
N SER A 49 -0.98 27.55 -13.53
CA SER A 49 -1.17 28.18 -12.22
C SER A 49 0.07 28.87 -11.64
N LEU A 50 1.27 28.61 -12.18
CA LEU A 50 2.53 29.04 -11.54
C LEU A 50 2.65 30.57 -11.42
N GLU A 51 2.17 31.31 -12.42
CA GLU A 51 2.21 32.77 -12.46
C GLU A 51 0.93 33.43 -11.92
N SER A 52 -0.03 32.62 -11.45
CA SER A 52 -1.32 33.10 -10.97
C SER A 52 -1.39 33.13 -9.44
N GLU A 53 -2.24 33.99 -8.91
CA GLU A 53 -2.59 33.97 -7.49
C GLU A 53 -3.34 32.68 -7.15
N LEU A 54 -3.14 32.16 -5.94
CA LEU A 54 -3.78 30.93 -5.48
C LEU A 54 -5.23 31.16 -5.02
N THR A 55 -6.03 31.79 -5.89
CA THR A 55 -7.46 32.05 -5.68
C THR A 55 -8.27 31.45 -6.83
N PRO A 56 -9.52 30.99 -6.60
CA PRO A 56 -10.31 30.36 -7.66
C PRO A 56 -10.44 31.20 -8.93
N VAL A 57 -10.74 32.50 -8.77
CA VAL A 57 -10.93 33.44 -9.88
C VAL A 57 -9.64 33.62 -10.69
N ALA A 58 -8.50 33.76 -10.03
CA ALA A 58 -7.22 33.95 -10.71
C ALA A 58 -6.76 32.68 -11.43
N LEU A 59 -7.01 31.50 -10.85
CA LEU A 59 -6.68 30.21 -11.46
C LEU A 59 -7.54 29.93 -12.70
N GLU A 60 -8.85 30.17 -12.64
CA GLU A 60 -9.73 30.05 -13.81
C GLU A 60 -9.32 31.01 -14.92
N ALA A 61 -8.98 32.27 -14.57
CA ALA A 61 -8.49 33.25 -15.54
C ALA A 61 -7.14 32.86 -16.17
N ALA A 62 -6.32 32.09 -15.45
CA ALA A 62 -5.06 31.53 -15.96
C ALA A 62 -5.26 30.27 -16.84
N GLY A 63 -6.51 29.79 -16.99
CA GLY A 63 -6.84 28.64 -17.83
C GLY A 63 -6.87 27.30 -17.10
N VAL A 64 -6.86 27.29 -15.76
CA VAL A 64 -7.05 26.07 -14.97
C VAL A 64 -8.50 25.60 -15.10
N PRO A 65 -8.76 24.33 -15.45
CA PRO A 65 -10.11 23.77 -15.46
C PRO A 65 -10.79 23.86 -14.09
N SER A 66 -12.05 24.28 -14.05
CA SER A 66 -12.82 24.48 -12.80
C SER A 66 -12.85 23.25 -11.89
N ASP A 67 -12.86 22.04 -12.46
CA ASP A 67 -12.83 20.77 -11.72
C ASP A 67 -11.50 20.51 -11.00
N LEU A 68 -10.42 21.21 -11.38
CA LEU A 68 -9.08 21.05 -10.80
C LEU A 68 -8.73 22.17 -9.82
N VAL A 69 -9.48 23.28 -9.79
CA VAL A 69 -9.15 24.48 -8.99
C VAL A 69 -9.00 24.17 -7.51
N ASP A 70 -10.02 23.57 -6.89
CA ASP A 70 -10.01 23.29 -5.44
C ASP A 70 -8.87 22.34 -5.06
N GLY A 71 -8.68 21.27 -5.86
CA GLY A 71 -7.60 20.31 -5.64
C GLY A 71 -6.21 20.93 -5.81
N LEU A 72 -6.06 21.84 -6.77
CA LEU A 72 -4.79 22.52 -7.02
C LEU A 72 -4.42 23.49 -5.88
N ILE A 73 -5.40 24.21 -5.34
CA ILE A 73 -5.20 25.09 -4.17
C ILE A 73 -4.73 24.26 -2.97
N LEU A 74 -5.39 23.14 -2.68
CA LEU A 74 -5.00 22.23 -1.59
C LEU A 74 -3.60 21.64 -1.82
N ALA A 75 -3.31 21.19 -3.04
CA ALA A 75 -2.03 20.58 -3.38
C ALA A 75 -0.88 21.57 -3.23
N ARG A 76 -0.97 22.77 -3.82
CA ARG A 76 0.08 23.80 -3.71
C ARG A 76 0.21 24.39 -2.31
N GLY A 77 -0.84 24.30 -1.49
CA GLY A 77 -0.79 24.69 -0.08
C GLY A 77 -0.09 23.67 0.83
N HIS A 78 0.03 22.41 0.39
CA HIS A 78 0.57 21.31 1.20
C HIS A 78 1.91 20.77 0.69
N TYR A 79 2.02 20.55 -0.62
CA TYR A 79 3.21 20.00 -1.26
C TYR A 79 4.13 21.12 -1.75
N GLY A 80 5.43 20.84 -1.74
CA GLY A 80 6.44 21.75 -2.30
C GLY A 80 6.50 21.70 -3.82
N GLU A 81 7.45 22.44 -4.38
CA GLU A 81 7.78 22.37 -5.81
C GLU A 81 8.13 20.93 -6.21
N PHE A 82 7.62 20.50 -7.36
CA PHE A 82 7.91 19.20 -7.93
C PHE A 82 8.28 19.34 -9.41
N ASP A 83 9.10 18.40 -9.90
CA ASP A 83 9.50 18.37 -11.30
C ASP A 83 8.50 17.54 -12.14
N PRO A 84 7.79 18.14 -13.11
CA PRO A 84 6.86 17.41 -13.98
C PRO A 84 7.56 16.52 -15.03
N GLU A 85 8.87 16.67 -15.28
CA GLU A 85 9.55 15.95 -16.37
C GLU A 85 9.51 14.43 -16.19
N ASN A 86 9.65 13.94 -14.96
CA ASN A 86 9.56 12.50 -14.67
C ASN A 86 8.21 11.91 -15.09
N TYR A 87 7.13 12.66 -14.90
CA TYR A 87 5.80 12.24 -15.31
C TYR A 87 5.62 12.32 -16.83
N ARG A 88 6.19 13.33 -17.50
CA ARG A 88 6.17 13.45 -18.96
C ARG A 88 6.90 12.29 -19.64
N VAL A 89 8.05 11.88 -19.09
CA VAL A 89 8.78 10.69 -19.55
C VAL A 89 7.93 9.43 -19.36
N GLY A 90 7.29 9.27 -18.19
CA GLY A 90 6.39 8.14 -17.93
C GLY A 90 5.21 8.08 -18.91
N VAL A 91 4.59 9.22 -19.23
CA VAL A 91 3.53 9.33 -20.24
C VAL A 91 4.04 8.93 -21.63
N LEU A 92 5.21 9.41 -22.04
CA LEU A 92 5.83 9.05 -23.32
C LEU A 92 6.07 7.54 -23.42
N GLN A 93 6.60 6.94 -22.35
CA GLN A 93 6.85 5.49 -22.27
C GLN A 93 5.55 4.71 -22.36
N ALA A 94 4.54 5.09 -21.59
CA ALA A 94 3.23 4.46 -21.59
C ALA A 94 2.61 4.51 -23.00
N LEU A 95 2.57 5.67 -23.65
CA LEU A 95 2.03 5.82 -25.00
C LEU A 95 2.84 5.02 -26.04
N SER A 96 4.16 4.93 -25.87
CA SER A 96 5.02 4.11 -26.74
C SER A 96 4.65 2.62 -26.62
N MET A 97 4.40 2.13 -25.40
CA MET A 97 3.91 0.77 -25.14
C MET A 97 2.53 0.52 -25.77
N ALA A 98 1.59 1.46 -25.63
CA ALA A 98 0.26 1.38 -26.25
C ALA A 98 0.32 1.27 -27.78
N ILE A 99 1.25 1.99 -28.43
CA ILE A 99 1.44 1.96 -29.89
C ILE A 99 2.25 0.73 -30.35
N GLY A 100 2.79 -0.07 -29.42
CA GLY A 100 3.65 -1.21 -29.72
C GLY A 100 5.08 -0.83 -30.13
N ARG A 101 5.53 0.38 -29.78
CA ARG A 101 6.92 0.82 -29.93
C ARG A 101 7.67 0.54 -28.63
N THR A 102 8.25 -0.65 -28.51
CA THR A 102 9.02 -1.06 -27.32
C THR A 102 10.50 -0.63 -27.36
N SER A 103 10.93 0.10 -28.39
CA SER A 103 12.35 0.38 -28.65
C SER A 103 12.95 1.54 -27.85
N ILE A 104 12.22 2.14 -26.90
CA ILE A 104 12.74 3.19 -25.98
C ILE A 104 13.05 2.60 -24.60
N MET A 105 12.99 1.27 -24.47
CA MET A 105 13.35 0.57 -23.23
C MET A 105 14.88 0.42 -23.18
N GLU A 106 15.54 1.29 -22.43
CA GLU A 106 16.58 0.77 -21.54
C GLU A 106 15.78 0.22 -20.37
N GLU A 107 15.53 -1.10 -20.38
CA GLU A 107 15.05 -1.78 -19.18
C GLU A 107 16.01 -1.33 -18.07
N PRO A 108 15.53 -0.71 -16.97
CA PRO A 108 16.41 -0.58 -15.81
C PRO A 108 16.95 -1.98 -15.57
N GLU A 109 18.29 -2.12 -15.50
CA GLU A 109 18.91 -3.42 -15.19
C GLU A 109 18.05 -4.06 -14.12
N PRO A 110 17.56 -5.30 -14.33
CA PRO A 110 16.67 -5.92 -13.38
C PRO A 110 17.36 -5.80 -12.03
N ALA A 111 16.83 -4.91 -11.18
CA ALA A 111 17.22 -4.90 -9.79
C ALA A 111 17.05 -6.35 -9.37
N ALA A 112 18.13 -6.94 -8.85
CA ALA A 112 18.17 -8.36 -8.50
C ALA A 112 16.80 -8.74 -7.93
N PRO A 113 16.13 -9.76 -8.50
CA PRO A 113 14.72 -10.01 -8.24
C PRO A 113 14.49 -9.87 -6.74
N ALA A 114 13.66 -8.88 -6.37
CA ALA A 114 13.26 -8.76 -4.98
C ALA A 114 12.73 -10.14 -4.60
N PRO A 115 13.22 -10.75 -3.51
CA PRO A 115 12.88 -12.12 -3.19
C PRO A 115 11.36 -12.23 -3.18
N THR A 116 10.83 -13.18 -3.94
CA THR A 116 9.42 -13.53 -3.83
C THR A 116 9.11 -13.90 -2.38
N LEU A 117 7.86 -13.77 -1.92
CA LEU A 117 7.53 -14.12 -0.52
C LEU A 117 8.03 -15.53 -0.13
N ASP A 118 8.04 -16.47 -1.08
CA ASP A 118 8.63 -17.81 -0.93
C ASP A 118 10.18 -17.81 -0.79
N GLU A 119 10.87 -16.96 -1.55
CA GLU A 119 12.34 -16.84 -1.53
C GLU A 119 12.86 -16.04 -0.33
N ALA A 120 12.07 -15.10 0.19
CA ALA A 120 12.36 -14.34 1.41
C ALA A 120 12.28 -15.25 2.65
N ALA A 121 11.29 -16.16 2.68
CA ALA A 121 11.19 -17.21 3.70
C ALA A 121 12.37 -18.20 3.64
N SER A 122 12.90 -18.45 2.43
CA SER A 122 14.00 -19.41 2.22
C SER A 122 15.39 -18.84 2.59
N HIS A 123 15.62 -17.53 2.43
CA HIS A 123 16.90 -16.88 2.77
C HIS A 123 17.07 -16.51 4.25
N ALA A 124 16.01 -16.63 5.06
CA ALA A 124 16.08 -16.53 6.52
C ALA A 124 16.62 -17.80 7.19
N GLN A 125 16.73 -18.93 6.48
CA GLN A 125 17.24 -20.20 7.02
C GLN A 125 18.76 -20.32 6.89
N GLY A 126 19.46 -19.39 7.54
CA GLY A 126 20.92 -19.38 7.71
C GLY A 126 21.32 -19.32 9.18
N GLY A 127 20.63 -20.05 10.05
CA GLY A 127 20.93 -20.18 11.49
C GLY A 127 20.51 -21.57 11.99
N PRO A 128 21.20 -22.15 12.99
CA PRO A 128 21.08 -23.57 13.36
C PRO A 128 19.63 -23.93 13.75
N PRO A 129 19.22 -25.21 13.63
CA PRO A 129 17.84 -25.60 13.77
C PRO A 129 17.38 -25.30 15.19
N THR A 130 16.55 -24.27 15.34
CA THR A 130 15.71 -24.13 16.52
C THR A 130 14.50 -25.02 16.30
N PRO A 131 14.05 -25.76 17.32
CA PRO A 131 12.96 -26.71 17.16
C PRO A 131 11.74 -25.93 16.69
N SER A 132 11.05 -26.46 15.69
CA SER A 132 9.70 -26.05 15.36
C SER A 132 8.86 -26.08 16.65
N GLU A 133 8.69 -24.93 17.29
CA GLU A 133 7.63 -24.78 18.28
C GLU A 133 6.33 -24.94 17.49
N PRO A 134 5.43 -25.83 17.93
CA PRO A 134 4.23 -26.13 17.18
C PRO A 134 3.41 -24.84 17.05
N LEU A 135 3.14 -24.42 15.80
CA LEU A 135 2.25 -23.30 15.45
C LEU A 135 0.92 -23.33 16.21
N GLY A 136 0.50 -24.53 16.64
CA GLY A 136 -0.70 -24.75 17.44
C GLY A 136 -0.69 -24.12 18.84
N ASP A 137 0.47 -23.79 19.43
CA ASP A 137 0.54 -23.10 20.73
C ASP A 137 0.22 -21.61 20.59
N ALA A 138 0.79 -20.95 19.58
CA ALA A 138 0.58 -19.53 19.31
C ALA A 138 -0.88 -19.21 18.96
N LEU A 139 -1.53 -20.03 18.11
CA LEU A 139 -2.94 -19.85 17.76
C LEU A 139 -3.88 -20.05 18.96
N ALA A 140 -3.64 -21.10 19.76
CA ALA A 140 -4.39 -21.32 20.99
C ALA A 140 -4.24 -20.14 21.97
N LEU A 141 -3.04 -19.56 22.04
CA LEU A 141 -2.76 -18.42 22.89
C LEU A 141 -3.41 -17.12 22.39
N VAL A 142 -3.53 -16.90 21.07
CA VAL A 142 -4.33 -15.78 20.52
C VAL A 142 -5.77 -15.88 20.99
N ILE A 143 -6.38 -17.05 20.86
CA ILE A 143 -7.78 -17.31 21.24
C ILE A 143 -7.96 -17.11 22.75
N GLU A 144 -7.05 -17.61 23.57
CA GLU A 144 -7.06 -17.43 25.02
C GLU A 144 -6.88 -15.97 25.43
N THR A 145 -5.99 -15.25 24.75
CA THR A 145 -5.73 -13.83 24.99
C THR A 145 -6.97 -13.00 24.67
N ILE A 146 -7.63 -13.25 23.53
CA ILE A 146 -8.87 -12.57 23.17
C ILE A 146 -9.98 -12.92 24.17
N ARG A 147 -10.14 -14.20 24.53
CA ARG A 147 -11.16 -14.65 25.49
C ARG A 147 -10.99 -14.02 26.88
N SER A 148 -9.74 -13.82 27.32
CA SER A 148 -9.44 -13.31 28.67
C SER A 148 -9.48 -11.79 28.76
N GLN A 149 -9.17 -11.08 27.66
CA GLN A 149 -9.09 -9.62 27.65
C GLN A 149 -10.29 -8.93 27.01
N ASP A 150 -11.20 -9.67 26.35
CA ASP A 150 -12.39 -9.07 25.74
C ASP A 150 -13.39 -8.60 26.83
N ALA A 151 -13.49 -7.28 26.97
CA ALA A 151 -14.47 -6.62 27.84
C ALA A 151 -15.82 -6.35 27.13
N GLY A 152 -16.04 -6.90 25.95
CA GLY A 152 -17.23 -6.72 25.10
C GLY A 152 -17.03 -5.75 23.93
N GLU A 153 -15.93 -5.00 23.91
CA GLU A 153 -15.54 -4.12 22.80
C GLU A 153 -14.45 -4.70 21.88
N GLY A 154 -13.94 -5.89 22.21
CA GLY A 154 -12.81 -6.51 21.53
C GLY A 154 -11.46 -6.11 22.11
N VAL A 155 -10.45 -6.91 21.77
CA VAL A 155 -9.08 -6.74 22.26
C VAL A 155 -8.26 -6.04 21.19
N GLU A 156 -7.53 -5.00 21.60
CA GLU A 156 -6.67 -4.23 20.70
C GLU A 156 -5.51 -5.08 20.17
N TYR A 157 -5.20 -4.93 18.88
CA TYR A 157 -4.10 -5.58 18.19
C TYR A 157 -2.80 -5.58 19.00
N GLY A 158 -2.38 -4.41 19.49
CA GLY A 158 -1.14 -4.24 20.24
C GLY A 158 -1.10 -5.12 21.49
N ASN A 159 -2.22 -5.25 22.20
CA ASN A 159 -2.30 -6.05 23.42
C ASN A 159 -2.20 -7.56 23.12
N ILE A 160 -2.77 -8.01 22.01
CA ILE A 160 -2.67 -9.41 21.56
C ILE A 160 -1.22 -9.75 21.22
N ILE A 161 -0.58 -8.93 20.38
CA ILE A 161 0.81 -9.14 19.97
C ILE A 161 1.76 -9.04 21.17
N GLU A 162 1.57 -8.07 22.06
CA GLU A 162 2.38 -7.96 23.28
C GLU A 162 2.22 -9.17 24.21
N ALA A 163 1.02 -9.74 24.33
CA ALA A 163 0.79 -10.92 25.15
C ALA A 163 1.57 -12.12 24.62
N LEU A 164 1.55 -12.35 23.30
CA LEU A 164 2.28 -13.44 22.65
C LEU A 164 3.80 -13.24 22.68
N VAL A 165 4.28 -12.00 22.56
CA VAL A 165 5.71 -11.70 22.72
C VAL A 165 6.17 -11.94 24.16
N LYS A 166 5.32 -11.63 25.15
CA LYS A 166 5.62 -11.88 26.57
C LYS A 166 5.70 -13.37 26.91
N THR A 167 5.00 -14.24 26.18
CA THR A 167 5.07 -15.70 26.37
C THR A 167 6.21 -16.36 25.60
N GLY A 168 6.96 -15.61 24.78
CA GLY A 168 8.17 -16.07 24.12
C GLY A 168 8.08 -16.20 22.60
N HIS A 169 6.91 -15.92 21.99
CA HIS A 169 6.77 -15.95 20.54
C HIS A 169 7.42 -14.72 19.90
N SER A 170 7.93 -14.89 18.68
CA SER A 170 8.33 -13.75 17.87
C SER A 170 7.09 -12.93 17.49
N ARG A 171 7.30 -11.63 17.23
CA ARG A 171 6.23 -10.76 16.75
C ARG A 171 5.60 -11.29 15.46
N GLU A 172 6.43 -11.73 14.52
CA GLU A 172 6.01 -12.34 13.26
C GLU A 172 5.11 -13.56 13.51
N SER A 173 5.52 -14.48 14.40
CA SER A 173 4.72 -15.65 14.76
C SER A 173 3.37 -15.28 15.41
N ALA A 174 3.31 -14.18 16.16
CA ALA A 174 2.07 -13.70 16.77
C ALA A 174 1.10 -13.09 15.74
N GLU A 175 1.66 -12.39 14.75
CA GLU A 175 0.90 -11.79 13.65
C GLU A 175 0.35 -12.88 12.72
N ASP A 176 1.16 -13.87 12.38
CA ASP A 176 0.75 -15.04 11.60
C ASP A 176 -0.34 -15.84 12.30
N ALA A 177 -0.19 -16.10 13.61
CA ALA A 177 -1.20 -16.84 14.38
C ALA A 177 -2.56 -16.10 14.47
N LEU A 178 -2.53 -14.75 14.54
CA LEU A 178 -3.74 -13.94 14.54
C LEU A 178 -4.44 -13.94 13.17
N GLU A 179 -3.66 -13.90 12.08
CA GLU A 179 -4.19 -14.02 10.72
C GLU A 179 -4.77 -15.41 10.45
N ASP A 180 -4.12 -16.47 10.93
CA ASP A 180 -4.60 -17.84 10.82
C ASP A 180 -5.92 -18.03 11.58
N ALA A 181 -6.01 -17.53 12.82
CA ALA A 181 -7.24 -17.57 13.60
C ALA A 181 -8.41 -16.83 12.93
N ARG A 182 -8.11 -15.75 12.19
CA ARG A 182 -9.10 -15.04 11.37
C ARG A 182 -9.52 -15.84 10.14
N THR A 183 -8.56 -16.45 9.46
CA THR A 183 -8.81 -17.27 8.26
C THR A 183 -9.63 -18.52 8.58
N GLN A 184 -9.41 -19.11 9.76
CA GLN A 184 -10.18 -20.25 10.28
C GLN A 184 -11.58 -19.86 10.75
N GLY A 185 -11.88 -18.56 10.85
CA GLY A 185 -13.17 -18.04 11.29
C GLY A 185 -13.38 -18.14 12.80
N GLU A 186 -12.32 -18.29 13.58
CA GLU A 186 -12.39 -18.31 15.06
C GLU A 186 -12.34 -16.90 15.65
N VAL A 187 -11.70 -15.96 14.94
CA VAL A 187 -11.55 -14.56 15.32
C VAL A 187 -12.12 -13.64 14.24
N MET A 188 -12.81 -12.58 14.66
CA MET A 188 -13.32 -11.53 13.79
C MET A 188 -12.85 -10.15 14.24
N GLU A 189 -12.74 -9.20 13.29
CA GLU A 189 -12.34 -7.82 13.51
C GLU A 189 -13.58 -6.89 13.33
N PRO A 190 -14.43 -6.72 14.36
CA PRO A 190 -15.63 -5.88 14.27
C PRO A 190 -15.31 -4.39 14.07
N ARG A 191 -14.18 -3.94 14.61
CA ARG A 191 -13.66 -2.56 14.51
C ARG A 191 -12.19 -2.65 14.16
N PHE A 192 -11.72 -1.77 13.29
CA PHE A 192 -10.32 -1.72 12.87
C PHE A 192 -9.37 -1.74 14.09
N GLY A 193 -8.50 -2.75 14.15
CA GLY A 193 -7.54 -2.95 15.22
C GLY A 193 -8.09 -3.59 16.50
N PHE A 194 -9.36 -4.01 16.53
CA PHE A 194 -9.99 -4.68 17.68
C PHE A 194 -10.55 -6.04 17.25
N PHE A 195 -10.16 -7.08 17.99
CA PHE A 195 -10.47 -8.47 17.66
C PHE A 195 -11.37 -9.12 18.72
N GLN A 196 -12.32 -9.93 18.27
CA GLN A 196 -13.25 -10.70 19.09
C GLN A 196 -13.32 -12.14 18.62
N LEU A 197 -13.71 -13.06 19.50
CA LEU A 197 -14.06 -14.40 19.08
C LEU A 197 -15.39 -14.37 18.32
N VAL A 198 -15.50 -15.21 17.28
CA VAL A 198 -16.77 -15.39 16.58
C VAL A 198 -17.76 -16.07 17.53
N PRO A 199 -18.96 -15.50 17.76
CA PRO A 199 -19.97 -16.15 18.59
C PRO A 199 -20.46 -17.45 17.93
N GLU A 200 -20.61 -18.52 18.72
CA GLU A 200 -21.22 -19.79 18.28
C GLU A 200 -22.66 -19.64 17.79
#